data_AF-A0A947BCW9-F1
#
_entry.id   AF-A0A947BCW9-F1
#
_cell.length_a   1.000
_cell.length_b   1.000
_cell.length_c   1.000
_cell.angle_alpha   90.00
_cell.angle_beta   90.00
_cell.angle_gamma   90.00
#
_symmetry.space_group_name_H-M   'P 1'
#
loop_
_entity.id
_entity.type
_entity.pdbx_description
1 polymer ?
#
loop_
_entity_poly.entity_id
_entity_poly.type
_entity_poly.pdbx_seq_one_letter_code
_entity_poly.pdbx_strand_id
1 'polypeptide(L)'
;PDGSHAVSGKWATANVSNIDEAGLRFSFGLDGDTITSRGNSESYSATLGGEAVAIDGNDAGEMVKVESTGDNSFLETYTRDGETIYTTELTVDGDTLSGVGTDAKDGSIVRWSATRQ
;
A
#
# COMPACT_ATOMS: atom_id res chain seq x y z
N PRO A 1 2.83 -20.90 -9.06
CA PRO A 1 3.77 -19.76 -8.95
C PRO A 1 4.00 -19.47 -7.46
N ASP A 2 5.21 -19.73 -6.96
CA ASP A 2 5.51 -19.67 -5.52
C ASP A 2 5.65 -18.22 -4.98
N GLY A 3 5.49 -17.21 -5.84
CA GLY A 3 5.65 -15.79 -5.48
C GLY A 3 4.46 -15.16 -4.73
N SER A 4 3.21 -15.53 -5.04
CA SER A 4 2.03 -14.88 -4.41
C SER A 4 1.94 -15.14 -2.90
N HIS A 5 2.44 -16.29 -2.43
CA HIS A 5 2.52 -16.59 -0.99
C HIS A 5 3.59 -15.76 -0.26
N ALA A 6 4.64 -15.33 -0.95
CA ALA A 6 5.70 -14.51 -0.37
C ALA A 6 5.24 -13.07 -0.09
N VAL A 7 4.21 -12.56 -0.75
CA VAL A 7 3.72 -11.17 -0.57
C VAL A 7 2.58 -11.09 0.45
N SER A 8 1.80 -12.16 0.61
CA SER A 8 0.65 -12.17 1.50
C SER A 8 1.00 -12.27 2.99
N GLY A 9 0.49 -11.35 3.81
CA GLY A 9 0.76 -11.34 5.25
C GLY A 9 -0.09 -10.36 6.06
N LYS A 10 -0.07 -10.53 7.39
CA LYS A 10 -0.47 -9.49 8.34
C LYS A 10 0.78 -8.72 8.73
N TRP A 11 0.74 -7.39 8.67
CA TRP A 11 1.91 -6.55 8.82
C TRP A 11 1.73 -5.61 10.01
N ALA A 12 2.79 -5.46 10.81
CA ALA A 12 2.88 -4.49 11.89
C ALA A 12 4.02 -3.52 11.59
N THR A 13 3.74 -2.22 11.52
CA THR A 13 4.75 -1.19 11.25
C THR A 13 5.91 -1.25 12.24
N ALA A 14 7.14 -1.29 11.74
CA ALA A 14 8.38 -1.19 12.51
C ALA A 14 9.14 0.07 12.05
N ASN A 15 9.62 0.88 12.99
CA ASN A 15 10.44 2.06 12.71
C ASN A 15 9.81 3.07 11.73
N VAL A 16 8.74 3.73 12.16
CA VAL A 16 8.38 5.02 11.58
C VAL A 16 8.94 6.09 12.51
N SER A 17 9.85 6.91 12.01
CA SER A 17 10.16 8.16 12.68
C SER A 17 8.87 8.98 12.64
N ASN A 18 8.20 9.11 13.79
CA ASN A 18 6.98 9.91 14.00
C ASN A 18 5.59 9.24 13.86
N ILE A 19 5.45 7.91 13.91
CA ILE A 19 4.15 7.26 14.18
C ILE A 19 4.27 6.46 15.49
N ASP A 20 3.52 6.88 16.50
CA ASP A 20 3.43 6.25 17.83
C ASP A 20 3.24 4.73 17.74
N GLU A 21 3.79 4.01 18.72
CA GLU A 21 3.97 2.55 18.83
C GLU A 21 2.66 1.72 18.80
N ALA A 22 1.52 2.36 18.51
CA ALA A 22 0.18 1.78 18.31
C ALA A 22 -0.33 1.81 16.84
N GLY A 23 0.45 2.33 15.89
CA GLY A 23 -0.04 3.08 14.72
C GLY A 23 -0.84 2.40 13.60
N LEU A 24 -0.37 1.31 12.97
CA LEU A 24 -1.04 0.72 11.80
C LEU A 24 -0.87 -0.80 11.80
N ARG A 25 -1.90 -1.51 12.26
CA ARG A 25 -2.08 -2.92 11.92
C ARG A 25 -2.84 -2.95 10.60
N PHE A 26 -2.20 -3.43 9.56
CA PHE A 26 -2.87 -3.64 8.29
C PHE A 26 -2.51 -5.02 7.73
N SER A 27 -3.42 -5.59 6.95
CA SER A 27 -3.09 -6.76 6.14
C SER A 27 -2.84 -6.31 4.72
N PHE A 28 -1.81 -6.87 4.11
CA PHE A 28 -1.46 -6.65 2.72
C PHE A 28 -1.27 -8.03 2.08
N GLY A 29 -2.05 -8.29 1.05
CA GLY A 29 -2.18 -9.58 0.41
C GLY A 29 -2.01 -9.46 -1.10
N LEU A 30 -1.37 -10.45 -1.71
CA LEU A 30 -1.36 -10.67 -3.15
C LEU A 30 -1.87 -12.08 -3.43
N ASP A 31 -3.00 -12.17 -4.12
CA ASP A 31 -3.57 -13.43 -4.62
C ASP A 31 -3.68 -13.36 -6.14
N GLY A 32 -2.84 -14.14 -6.84
CA GLY A 32 -2.65 -13.98 -8.28
C GLY A 32 -2.19 -12.56 -8.62
N ASP A 33 -3.04 -11.84 -9.37
CA ASP A 33 -2.82 -10.43 -9.75
C ASP A 33 -3.65 -9.45 -8.89
N THR A 34 -4.26 -9.90 -7.79
CA THR A 34 -5.10 -9.06 -6.94
C THR A 34 -4.37 -8.67 -5.66
N ILE A 35 -4.18 -7.36 -5.46
CA ILE A 35 -3.72 -6.79 -4.20
C ILE A 35 -4.93 -6.50 -3.32
N THR A 36 -4.86 -6.91 -2.06
CA THR A 36 -5.80 -6.51 -1.01
C THR A 36 -5.05 -5.79 0.10
N SER A 37 -5.48 -4.58 0.43
CA SER A 37 -5.00 -3.84 1.59
C SER A 37 -6.15 -3.56 2.55
N ARG A 38 -5.94 -3.76 3.84
CA ARG A 38 -6.94 -3.49 4.87
C ARG A 38 -6.27 -2.92 6.10
N GLY A 39 -6.49 -1.63 6.33
CA GLY A 39 -6.14 -0.93 7.55
C GLY A 39 -7.28 -0.94 8.58
N ASN A 40 -7.20 -0.02 9.53
CA ASN A 40 -8.18 0.10 10.62
C ASN A 40 -9.52 0.69 10.16
N SER A 41 -9.49 1.68 9.26
CA SER A 41 -10.67 2.41 8.77
C SER A 41 -10.91 2.22 7.28
N GLU A 42 -9.85 1.95 6.51
CA GLU A 42 -9.88 1.93 5.06
C GLU A 42 -9.39 0.59 4.51
N SER A 43 -9.96 0.20 3.37
CA SER A 43 -9.53 -0.99 2.64
C SER A 43 -9.75 -0.86 1.14
N TYR A 44 -9.02 -1.64 0.36
CA TYR A 44 -9.27 -1.77 -1.07
C TYR A 44 -8.87 -3.16 -1.57
N SER A 45 -9.40 -3.52 -2.74
CA SER A 45 -8.98 -4.69 -3.52
C SER A 45 -8.79 -4.26 -4.99
N ALA A 46 -7.56 -4.32 -5.49
CA ALA A 46 -7.18 -3.82 -6.81
C ALA A 46 -6.46 -4.91 -7.64
N THR A 47 -6.73 -4.95 -8.94
CA THR A 47 -5.95 -5.79 -9.87
C THR A 47 -4.69 -5.05 -10.30
N LEU A 48 -3.53 -5.72 -10.28
CA LEU A 48 -2.26 -5.18 -10.75
C LEU A 48 -2.36 -4.76 -12.22
N GLY A 49 -2.03 -3.49 -12.49
CA GLY A 49 -2.15 -2.90 -13.83
C GLY A 49 -3.61 -2.66 -14.30
N GLY A 50 -4.59 -2.88 -13.41
CA GLY A 50 -5.99 -2.63 -13.67
C GLY A 50 -6.39 -1.16 -13.57
N GLU A 51 -7.70 -0.93 -13.61
CA GLU A 51 -8.29 0.40 -13.39
C GLU A 51 -8.19 0.81 -11.91
N ALA A 52 -8.26 2.11 -11.64
CA ALA A 52 -8.32 2.61 -10.28
C ALA A 52 -9.63 2.17 -9.60
N VAL A 53 -9.54 1.74 -8.34
CA VAL A 53 -10.67 1.28 -7.54
C VAL A 53 -10.94 2.25 -6.39
N ALA A 54 -12.19 2.31 -5.93
CA ALA A 54 -12.54 3.11 -4.77
C ALA A 54 -11.94 2.53 -3.48
N ILE A 55 -11.60 3.41 -2.55
CA ILE A 55 -11.14 3.01 -1.22
C ILE A 55 -12.37 2.91 -0.30
N ASP A 56 -12.67 1.71 0.17
CA ASP A 56 -13.76 1.47 1.12
C ASP A 56 -13.45 2.17 2.45
N GLY A 57 -14.44 2.86 3.01
CA GLY A 57 -14.28 3.62 4.27
C GLY A 57 -13.73 5.03 4.09
N ASN A 58 -13.39 5.44 2.87
CA ASN A 58 -12.96 6.79 2.52
C ASN A 58 -14.15 7.60 1.94
N ASP A 59 -14.65 8.57 2.71
CA ASP A 59 -15.73 9.46 2.24
C ASP A 59 -15.24 10.60 1.34
N ALA A 60 -13.93 10.71 1.10
CA ALA A 60 -13.32 11.80 0.37
C ALA A 60 -13.19 11.53 -1.15
N GLY A 61 -13.80 10.45 -1.65
CA GLY A 61 -13.82 10.10 -3.07
C GLY A 61 -12.45 9.72 -3.63
N GLU A 62 -11.53 9.26 -2.78
CA GLU A 62 -10.22 8.83 -3.22
C GLU A 62 -10.29 7.46 -3.91
N MET A 63 -9.47 7.33 -4.95
CA MET A 63 -9.29 6.10 -5.72
C MET A 63 -7.83 5.66 -5.64
N VAL A 64 -7.58 4.36 -5.76
CA VAL A 64 -6.23 3.79 -5.81
C VAL A 64 -6.05 2.90 -7.03
N LYS A 65 -4.94 3.09 -7.73
CA LYS A 65 -4.46 2.18 -8.77
C LYS A 65 -3.17 1.53 -8.29
N VAL A 66 -3.00 0.23 -8.54
CA VAL A 66 -1.79 -0.51 -8.16
C VAL A 66 -1.13 -1.12 -9.39
N GLU A 67 0.17 -0.92 -9.52
CA GLU A 67 0.98 -1.44 -10.62
C GLU A 67 2.17 -2.22 -10.05
N SER A 68 2.56 -3.32 -10.69
CA SER A 68 3.83 -3.98 -10.38
C SER A 68 4.98 -3.22 -11.06
N THR A 69 6.01 -2.90 -10.28
CA THR A 69 7.24 -2.25 -10.76
C THR A 69 8.45 -3.19 -10.71
N GLY A 70 8.26 -4.39 -10.18
CA GLY A 70 9.23 -5.47 -10.10
C GLY A 70 8.63 -6.69 -9.40
N ASP A 71 9.42 -7.76 -9.25
CA ASP A 71 8.92 -9.06 -8.74
C ASP A 71 8.24 -8.96 -7.35
N ASN A 72 8.74 -8.07 -6.48
CA ASN A 72 8.20 -7.82 -5.14
C ASN A 72 8.00 -6.32 -4.88
N SER A 73 7.84 -5.53 -5.94
CA SER A 73 7.72 -4.08 -5.86
C SER A 73 6.45 -3.60 -6.56
N PHE A 74 5.77 -2.66 -5.91
CA PHE A 74 4.48 -2.15 -6.35
C PHE A 74 4.44 -0.63 -6.24
N LEU A 75 3.64 0.01 -7.09
CA LEU A 75 3.32 1.42 -7.02
C LEU A 75 1.83 1.58 -6.80
N GLU A 76 1.45 2.17 -5.68
CA GLU A 76 0.11 2.68 -5.44
C GLU A 76 0.05 4.14 -5.91
N THR A 77 -0.93 4.49 -6.73
CA THR A 77 -1.24 5.87 -7.11
C THR A 77 -2.62 6.22 -6.60
N TYR A 78 -2.67 7.22 -5.73
CA TYR A 78 -3.91 7.73 -5.14
C TYR A 78 -4.37 8.95 -5.91
N THR A 79 -5.64 8.96 -6.31
CA THR A 79 -6.25 10.09 -6.99
C THR A 79 -7.51 10.57 -6.26
N ARG A 80 -7.78 11.87 -6.39
CA ARG A 80 -9.04 12.50 -5.99
C ARG A 80 -9.47 13.43 -7.12
N ASP A 81 -10.73 13.37 -7.53
CA ASP A 81 -11.27 14.19 -8.63
C ASP A 81 -10.46 14.08 -9.96
N GLY A 82 -9.81 12.92 -10.18
CA GLY A 82 -8.99 12.66 -11.35
C GLY A 82 -7.54 13.17 -11.27
N GLU A 83 -7.16 13.85 -10.19
CA GLU A 83 -5.80 14.35 -9.96
C GLU A 83 -5.04 13.43 -8.99
N THR A 84 -3.76 13.15 -9.29
CA THR A 84 -2.88 12.43 -8.36
C THR A 84 -2.60 13.28 -7.13
N ILE A 85 -2.88 12.73 -5.96
CA ILE A 85 -2.65 13.39 -4.67
C ILE A 85 -1.49 12.75 -3.90
N TYR A 86 -1.23 11.47 -4.12
CA TYR A 86 -0.21 10.72 -3.40
C TYR A 86 0.27 9.51 -4.21
N THR A 87 1.53 9.13 -4.03
CA THR A 87 2.06 7.85 -4.54
C THR A 87 2.80 7.12 -3.44
N THR A 88 2.65 5.79 -3.37
CA THR A 88 3.40 4.94 -2.46
C THR A 88 4.14 3.87 -3.25
N GLU A 89 5.46 3.89 -3.19
CA GLU A 89 6.29 2.77 -3.65
C GLU A 89 6.40 1.74 -2.53
N LEU A 90 5.95 0.52 -2.79
CA LEU A 90 5.98 -0.60 -1.86
C LEU A 90 7.02 -1.63 -2.30
N THR A 91 7.74 -2.22 -1.36
CA THR A 91 8.63 -3.36 -1.63
C THR A 91 8.53 -4.39 -0.51
N VAL A 92 8.36 -5.65 -0.87
CA VAL A 92 8.36 -6.79 0.05
C VAL A 92 9.71 -7.50 -0.04
N ASP A 93 10.40 -7.57 1.09
CA ASP A 93 11.65 -8.32 1.28
C ASP A 93 11.50 -9.28 2.47
N GLY A 94 11.21 -10.54 2.15
CA GLY A 94 10.91 -11.58 3.15
C GLY A 94 9.74 -11.19 4.06
N ASP A 95 10.02 -11.07 5.35
CA ASP A 95 9.05 -10.65 6.37
C ASP A 95 9.03 -9.14 6.58
N THR A 96 9.61 -8.33 5.68
CA THR A 96 9.59 -6.86 5.74
C THR A 96 8.85 -6.27 4.54
N LEU A 97 7.86 -5.42 4.79
CA LEU A 97 7.22 -4.55 3.80
C LEU A 97 7.73 -3.13 4.04
N SER A 98 8.26 -2.49 3.01
CA SER A 98 8.74 -1.09 3.07
C SER A 98 7.90 -0.21 2.16
N GLY A 99 7.64 1.02 2.59
CA GLY A 99 6.90 2.02 1.84
C GLY A 99 7.63 3.35 1.75
N VAL A 100 7.64 3.94 0.55
CA VAL A 100 8.06 5.33 0.30
C VAL A 100 6.88 6.08 -0.28
N GLY A 101 6.24 6.89 0.56
CA GLY A 101 5.13 7.74 0.18
C GLY A 101 5.60 9.13 -0.24
N THR A 102 5.01 9.69 -1.28
CA THR A 102 5.30 11.05 -1.78
C THR A 102 3.99 11.82 -1.95
N ASP A 103 3.89 12.98 -1.31
CA ASP A 103 2.77 13.90 -1.45
C ASP A 103 2.90 14.69 -2.76
N ALA A 104 1.87 14.67 -3.61
CA ALA A 104 1.91 15.33 -4.91
C ALA A 104 1.88 16.87 -4.81
N LYS A 105 1.40 17.42 -3.70
CA LYS A 105 1.24 18.87 -3.51
C LYS A 105 2.56 19.57 -3.24
N ASP A 106 3.41 18.99 -2.40
CA ASP A 106 4.66 19.62 -1.96
C ASP A 106 5.90 18.73 -2.08
N GLY A 107 5.74 17.47 -2.52
CA GLY A 107 6.83 16.53 -2.69
C GLY A 107 7.38 15.97 -1.37
N SER A 108 6.68 16.18 -0.24
CA SER A 108 7.07 15.62 1.04
C SER A 108 7.12 14.10 0.97
N ILE A 109 8.20 13.53 1.53
CA ILE A 109 8.44 12.09 1.50
C ILE A 109 8.27 11.50 2.89
N VAL A 110 7.46 10.45 2.99
CA VAL A 110 7.33 9.61 4.19
C VAL A 110 7.94 8.24 3.90
N ARG A 111 8.77 7.74 4.81
CA ARG A 111 9.34 6.39 4.72
C ARG A 111 8.92 5.58 5.93
N TRP A 112 8.52 4.34 5.69
CA TRP A 112 8.10 3.41 6.75
C TRP A 112 8.46 1.98 6.36
N SER A 113 8.55 1.11 7.37
CA SER A 113 8.55 -0.33 7.15
C SER A 113 7.62 -1.03 8.12
N ALA A 114 7.30 -2.29 7.84
CA ALA A 114 6.44 -3.15 8.63
C ALA A 114 6.96 -4.58 8.58
N THR A 115 6.90 -5.28 9.72
CA THR A 115 7.28 -6.68 9.83
C THR A 115 6.04 -7.57 9.85
N ARG A 116 6.07 -8.67 9.10
CA ARG A 116 5.00 -9.68 9.10
C ARG A 116 4.84 -10.29 10.49
N GLN A 117 3.60 -10.58 10.90
CA GLN A 117 3.23 -11.20 12.18
C GLN A 117 2.66 -12.60 12.00
#